data_AF-A0A4R6TYP7-F1
#
_entry.id   AF-A0A4R6TYP7-F1
#
_cell.length_a   1.000
_cell.length_b   1.000
_cell.length_c   1.000
_cell.angle_alpha   90.00
_cell.angle_beta   90.00
_cell.angle_gamma   90.00
#
_symmetry.space_group_name_H-M   'P 1'
#
loop_
_entity.id
_entity.type
_entity.pdbx_description
1 polymer ?
#
loop_
_entity_poly.entity_id
_entity_poly.type
_entity_poly.pdbx_seq_one_letter_code
_entity_poly.pdbx_strand_id
1 'polypeptide(L)'
;MREEEKQSSSQSKWKQLTKKRWFYPAVYLASAALILTSVLWMQDNALEEAQDGQNEEFTLDSEMFGEDAVEVAAPNEQFIMPAAKETKVVVAKAFYDVNADPEAQEEALVMHNNKFSPNTGIDLSAENGESFDVVASLSGTVVAVRNDSLLGNIVEIDHGEGVETYYHSLQDTEVQEGDTVKQGDVIGTAGQSEYNQESGVHVHFEVRKDGEAVNPQDVMDKELASLLEESEQDQAEDAQASHNKDEKNKDDRDAGNKEGDTEPPATTDPVIDEGKGEEQPPADDQKDREDDQNGQDDTTETEPQA
;
A
#
# COMPACT_ATOMS: atom_id res chain seq x y z
N MET A 1 -65.96 -56.42 50.83
CA MET A 1 -64.96 -55.93 49.85
C MET A 1 -64.32 -57.14 49.18
N ARG A 2 -64.52 -57.29 47.86
CA ARG A 2 -63.60 -57.92 46.90
C ARG A 2 -64.25 -57.85 45.52
N GLU A 3 -63.67 -57.03 44.66
CA GLU A 3 -63.89 -56.95 43.22
C GLU A 3 -63.22 -58.16 42.56
N GLU A 4 -63.80 -58.72 41.49
CA GLU A 4 -63.04 -59.29 40.36
C GLU A 4 -63.87 -59.20 39.06
N GLU A 5 -63.12 -59.09 37.97
CA GLU A 5 -63.43 -58.45 36.69
C GLU A 5 -64.17 -59.34 35.68
N LYS A 6 -64.90 -58.72 34.74
CA LYS A 6 -65.42 -59.36 33.53
C LYS A 6 -64.48 -59.13 32.34
N GLN A 7 -63.78 -60.18 31.93
CA GLN A 7 -63.14 -60.29 30.61
C GLN A 7 -64.20 -60.22 29.49
N SER A 8 -63.98 -59.35 28.50
CA SER A 8 -64.83 -59.21 27.31
C SER A 8 -64.24 -59.89 26.07
N SER A 9 -65.15 -60.40 25.24
CA SER A 9 -64.95 -61.32 24.13
C SER A 9 -64.63 -60.63 22.81
N SER A 10 -63.37 -60.66 22.38
CA SER A 10 -62.93 -60.05 21.10
C SER A 10 -62.56 -61.07 19.99
N GLN A 11 -62.69 -62.38 20.22
CA GLN A 11 -62.15 -63.40 19.29
C GLN A 11 -63.12 -63.96 18.22
N SER A 12 -64.39 -63.53 18.16
CA SER A 12 -65.40 -64.13 17.25
C SER A 12 -65.46 -63.48 15.85
N LYS A 13 -65.20 -62.18 15.75
CA LYS A 13 -65.40 -61.41 14.49
C LYS A 13 -64.35 -61.71 13.41
N TRP A 14 -63.13 -62.08 13.80
CA TRP A 14 -62.02 -62.38 12.89
C TRP A 14 -62.24 -63.67 12.06
N LYS A 15 -62.92 -64.68 12.62
CA LYS A 15 -63.18 -65.95 11.92
C LYS A 15 -64.25 -65.86 10.83
N GLN A 16 -65.08 -64.81 10.82
CA GLN A 16 -66.09 -64.59 9.78
C GLN A 16 -65.54 -63.80 8.59
N LEU A 17 -64.53 -62.97 8.82
CA LEU A 17 -63.89 -62.17 7.77
C LEU A 17 -62.98 -63.03 6.89
N THR A 18 -62.28 -64.02 7.45
CA THR A 18 -61.36 -64.92 6.73
C THR A 18 -62.05 -65.91 5.77
N LYS A 19 -63.39 -66.05 5.83
CA LYS A 19 -64.17 -66.90 4.91
C LYS A 19 -64.61 -66.20 3.63
N LYS A 20 -64.47 -64.88 3.53
CA LYS A 20 -64.86 -64.13 2.33
C LYS A 20 -63.81 -64.31 1.24
N ARG A 21 -64.24 -64.64 0.02
CA ARG A 21 -63.36 -64.88 -1.13
C ARG A 21 -62.44 -63.70 -1.47
N TRP A 22 -62.81 -62.49 -1.08
CA TRP A 22 -62.01 -61.28 -1.29
C TRP A 22 -61.07 -60.95 -0.12
N PHE A 23 -61.15 -61.68 1.00
CA PHE A 23 -60.33 -61.43 2.17
C PHE A 23 -58.84 -61.65 1.91
N TYR A 24 -58.45 -62.78 1.31
CA TYR A 24 -57.04 -63.06 1.00
C TYR A 24 -56.43 -62.09 -0.03
N PRO A 25 -57.13 -61.73 -1.14
CA PRO A 25 -56.65 -60.67 -2.03
C PRO A 25 -56.54 -59.30 -1.36
N ALA A 26 -57.49 -58.92 -0.50
CA ALA A 26 -57.45 -57.65 0.21
C ALA A 26 -56.30 -57.60 1.24
N VAL A 27 -56.05 -58.70 1.96
CA VAL A 27 -54.91 -58.84 2.86
C VAL A 27 -53.59 -58.80 2.09
N TYR A 28 -53.53 -59.44 0.92
CA TYR A 28 -52.33 -59.40 0.07
C TYR A 28 -52.05 -57.98 -0.44
N LEU A 29 -53.07 -57.25 -0.90
CA LEU A 29 -52.94 -55.85 -1.32
C LEU A 29 -52.54 -54.93 -0.16
N ALA A 30 -53.09 -55.13 1.05
CA ALA A 30 -52.68 -54.38 2.23
C ALA A 30 -51.23 -54.69 2.63
N SER A 31 -50.81 -55.95 2.55
CA SER A 31 -49.41 -56.33 2.82
C SER A 31 -48.46 -55.78 1.75
N ALA A 32 -48.85 -55.76 0.48
CA ALA A 32 -48.07 -55.18 -0.61
C ALA A 32 -47.95 -53.66 -0.45
N ALA A 33 -49.01 -52.98 -0.02
CA ALA A 33 -48.98 -51.55 0.28
C ALA A 33 -48.07 -51.24 1.48
N LEU A 34 -48.07 -52.08 2.52
CA LEU A 34 -47.17 -51.96 3.68
C LEU A 34 -45.71 -52.21 3.30
N ILE A 35 -45.43 -53.18 2.44
CA ILE A 35 -44.08 -53.43 1.92
C ILE A 35 -43.64 -52.27 1.04
N LEU A 36 -44.50 -51.75 0.15
CA LEU A 36 -44.19 -50.58 -0.68
C LEU A 36 -43.96 -49.32 0.16
N THR A 37 -44.76 -49.08 1.19
CA THR A 37 -44.53 -47.95 2.11
C THR A 37 -43.27 -48.14 2.94
N SER A 38 -42.95 -49.36 3.37
CA SER A 38 -41.67 -49.67 4.03
C SER A 38 -40.47 -49.52 3.10
N VAL A 39 -40.59 -49.92 1.83
CA VAL A 39 -39.52 -49.76 0.83
C VAL A 39 -39.36 -48.29 0.44
N LEU A 40 -40.46 -47.53 0.31
CA LEU A 40 -40.40 -46.09 0.08
C LEU A 40 -39.82 -45.36 1.28
N TRP A 41 -40.17 -45.74 2.51
CA TRP A 41 -39.56 -45.18 3.72
C TRP A 41 -38.08 -45.57 3.86
N MET A 42 -37.69 -46.78 3.43
CA MET A 42 -36.29 -47.19 3.36
C MET A 42 -35.54 -46.52 2.21
N GLN A 43 -36.20 -46.14 1.12
CA GLN A 43 -35.63 -45.32 0.04
C GLN A 43 -35.52 -43.85 0.44
N ASP A 44 -36.47 -43.32 1.22
CA ASP A 44 -36.42 -41.96 1.77
C ASP A 44 -35.31 -41.86 2.82
N ASN A 45 -35.20 -42.84 3.74
CA ASN A 45 -34.09 -42.92 4.69
C ASN A 45 -32.76 -43.30 4.02
N ALA A 46 -32.74 -43.94 2.85
CA ALA A 46 -31.52 -44.15 2.06
C ALA A 46 -31.15 -42.93 1.19
N LEU A 47 -32.12 -42.05 0.91
CA LEU A 47 -31.88 -40.69 0.41
C LEU A 47 -31.43 -39.77 1.56
N GLU A 48 -31.89 -40.02 2.79
CA GLU A 48 -31.42 -39.35 4.00
C GLU A 48 -30.05 -39.90 4.43
N GLU A 49 -29.71 -41.18 4.26
CA GLU A 49 -28.33 -41.71 4.41
C GLU A 49 -27.44 -41.35 3.20
N ALA A 50 -28.02 -40.94 2.07
CA ALA A 50 -27.28 -40.27 0.98
C ALA A 50 -27.23 -38.73 1.15
N GLN A 51 -27.86 -38.18 2.19
CA GLN A 51 -27.79 -36.76 2.54
C GLN A 51 -27.27 -36.49 3.97
N ASP A 52 -27.06 -37.53 4.79
CA ASP A 52 -26.41 -37.50 6.11
C ASP A 52 -25.03 -38.18 6.09
N GLY A 53 -24.57 -38.54 4.88
CA GLY A 53 -23.17 -38.83 4.56
C GLY A 53 -22.58 -37.87 3.51
N GLN A 54 -23.28 -36.77 3.21
CA GLN A 54 -22.89 -35.76 2.20
C GLN A 54 -23.12 -34.31 2.66
N ASN A 55 -23.49 -34.09 3.93
CA ASN A 55 -23.45 -32.77 4.57
C ASN A 55 -22.36 -32.70 5.65
N GLU A 56 -21.31 -33.51 5.52
CA GLU A 56 -19.99 -32.91 5.64
C GLU A 56 -19.91 -31.99 4.42
N GLU A 57 -20.40 -30.77 4.58
CA GLU A 57 -19.85 -29.66 3.85
C GLU A 57 -18.36 -29.84 4.03
N PHE A 58 -17.70 -30.29 2.97
CA PHE A 58 -16.28 -30.13 2.84
C PHE A 58 -16.13 -28.61 2.75
N THR A 59 -16.26 -27.94 3.90
CA THR A 59 -15.37 -26.89 4.28
C THR A 59 -14.02 -27.56 4.06
N LEU A 60 -13.47 -27.35 2.86
CA LEU A 60 -12.06 -27.04 2.76
C LEU A 60 -11.88 -26.03 3.85
N ASP A 61 -11.48 -26.54 5.00
CA ASP A 61 -10.82 -25.77 5.99
C ASP A 61 -9.64 -25.18 5.23
N SER A 62 -9.84 -23.97 4.72
CA SER A 62 -8.80 -23.13 4.15
C SER A 62 -7.67 -22.97 5.16
N GLU A 63 -7.86 -23.37 6.42
CA GLU A 63 -6.84 -23.39 7.46
C GLU A 63 -5.88 -24.59 7.39
N MET A 64 -6.15 -25.65 6.60
CA MET A 64 -5.20 -26.77 6.43
C MET A 64 -4.20 -26.57 5.27
N PHE A 65 -4.54 -25.67 4.34
CA PHE A 65 -3.62 -25.07 3.37
C PHE A 65 -3.83 -23.56 3.45
N GLY A 66 -3.24 -22.93 4.46
CA GLY A 66 -3.35 -21.50 4.75
C GLY A 66 -2.66 -20.59 3.72
N GLU A 67 -2.87 -20.85 2.44
CA GLU A 67 -2.46 -20.02 1.34
C GLU A 67 -3.59 -20.10 0.32
N ASP A 68 -4.45 -19.08 0.31
CA ASP A 68 -5.37 -18.83 -0.80
C ASP A 68 -4.57 -19.00 -2.10
N ALA A 69 -5.10 -19.79 -3.03
CA ALA A 69 -4.41 -20.08 -4.28
C ALA A 69 -4.15 -18.76 -5.03
N VAL A 70 -2.93 -18.25 -4.89
CA VAL A 70 -2.45 -17.08 -5.63
C VAL A 70 -2.43 -17.47 -7.10
N GLU A 71 -3.20 -16.76 -7.92
CA GLU A 71 -3.21 -16.94 -9.37
C GLU A 71 -1.79 -16.69 -9.89
N VAL A 72 -1.07 -17.75 -10.27
CA VAL A 72 0.31 -17.70 -10.80
C VAL A 72 0.39 -17.23 -12.26
N ALA A 73 -0.72 -16.80 -12.84
CA ALA A 73 -0.69 -16.05 -14.09
C ALA A 73 -0.60 -14.58 -13.69
N ALA A 74 0.61 -14.02 -13.65
CA ALA A 74 0.78 -12.57 -13.66
C ALA A 74 -0.11 -12.05 -14.79
N PRO A 75 -1.20 -11.31 -14.49
CA PRO A 75 -2.00 -10.78 -15.55
C PRO A 75 -1.06 -9.84 -16.33
N ASN A 76 -1.07 -9.94 -17.66
CA ASN A 76 -0.36 -8.99 -18.53
C ASN A 76 -1.06 -7.64 -18.41
N GLU A 77 -0.95 -7.02 -17.24
CA GLU A 77 -1.45 -5.70 -16.93
C GLU A 77 -0.43 -4.69 -17.46
N GLN A 78 -0.97 -3.66 -18.10
CA GLN A 78 -0.22 -2.50 -18.54
C GLN A 78 -0.41 -1.41 -17.51
N PHE A 79 0.63 -0.63 -17.23
CA PHE A 79 0.46 0.51 -16.34
C PHE A 79 -0.61 1.46 -16.86
N ILE A 80 -1.57 1.80 -16.00
CA ILE A 80 -2.53 2.88 -16.26
C ILE A 80 -2.11 4.13 -15.49
N MET A 81 -2.59 5.29 -15.96
CA MET A 81 -2.47 6.53 -15.19
C MET A 81 -3.18 6.39 -13.83
N PRO A 82 -2.59 6.88 -12.72
CA PRO A 82 -3.12 6.77 -11.36
C PRO A 82 -4.23 7.79 -11.09
N ALA A 83 -5.18 7.92 -12.01
CA ALA A 83 -6.33 8.80 -11.90
C ALA A 83 -7.58 8.11 -12.44
N ALA A 84 -8.73 8.36 -11.82
CA ALA A 84 -10.00 7.85 -12.32
C ALA A 84 -10.23 8.27 -13.78
N LYS A 85 -10.79 7.36 -14.60
CA LYS A 85 -10.91 7.50 -16.07
C LYS A 85 -11.70 8.72 -16.53
N GLU A 86 -12.53 9.28 -15.67
CA GLU A 86 -13.37 10.44 -15.93
C GLU A 86 -12.69 11.79 -15.59
N THR A 87 -11.57 11.74 -14.88
CA THR A 87 -10.79 12.91 -14.51
C THR A 87 -9.81 13.27 -15.62
N LYS A 88 -9.86 14.52 -16.07
CA LYS A 88 -8.82 15.08 -16.95
C LYS A 88 -7.64 15.52 -16.10
N VAL A 89 -6.56 14.75 -16.15
CA VAL A 89 -5.32 15.04 -15.43
C VAL A 89 -4.24 15.58 -16.37
N VAL A 90 -3.40 16.43 -15.82
CA VAL A 90 -2.20 16.98 -16.47
C VAL A 90 -0.99 16.71 -15.57
N VAL A 91 0.17 16.54 -16.19
CA VAL A 91 1.44 16.43 -15.46
C VAL A 91 1.87 17.82 -15.06
N ALA A 92 1.73 18.15 -13.78
CA ALA A 92 2.13 19.44 -13.21
C ALA A 92 3.64 19.53 -13.04
N LYS A 93 4.29 18.42 -12.68
CA LYS A 93 5.75 18.30 -12.57
C LYS A 93 6.22 16.95 -13.09
N ALA A 94 7.20 16.97 -13.99
CA ALA A 94 7.73 15.77 -14.62
C ALA A 94 8.85 15.13 -13.77
N PHE A 95 9.22 13.90 -14.12
CA PHE A 95 10.35 13.18 -13.56
C PHE A 95 11.67 13.87 -13.94
N TYR A 96 12.63 13.90 -13.01
CA TYR A 96 13.93 14.51 -13.26
C TYR A 96 14.86 13.56 -14.03
N ASP A 97 15.14 13.87 -15.30
CA ASP A 97 16.14 13.17 -16.09
C ASP A 97 17.44 13.98 -16.21
N VAL A 98 18.56 13.37 -15.79
CA VAL A 98 19.91 13.93 -15.87
C VAL A 98 20.38 14.18 -17.30
N ASN A 99 19.76 13.53 -18.28
CA ASN A 99 20.10 13.65 -19.70
C ASN A 99 19.17 14.58 -20.48
N ALA A 100 18.10 15.08 -19.85
CA ALA A 100 17.19 16.04 -20.47
C ALA A 100 17.85 17.41 -20.71
N ASP A 101 17.18 18.27 -21.48
CA ASP A 101 17.65 19.64 -21.67
C ASP A 101 17.60 20.44 -20.35
N PRO A 102 18.43 21.49 -20.19
CA PRO A 102 18.50 22.23 -18.93
C PRO A 102 17.18 22.88 -18.50
N GLU A 103 16.30 23.24 -19.44
CA GLU A 103 15.00 23.86 -19.13
C GLU A 103 14.06 22.81 -18.51
N ALA A 104 13.96 21.62 -19.13
CA ALA A 104 13.22 20.49 -18.57
C ALA A 104 13.77 20.04 -17.21
N GLN A 105 15.09 20.08 -17.01
CA GLN A 105 15.71 19.77 -15.72
C GLN A 105 15.27 20.75 -14.63
N GLU A 106 15.26 22.05 -14.91
CA GLU A 106 14.82 23.07 -13.96
C GLU A 106 13.34 22.92 -13.60
N GLU A 107 12.48 22.59 -14.57
CA GLU A 107 11.04 22.36 -14.35
C GLU A 107 10.76 21.12 -13.49
N ALA A 108 11.59 20.08 -13.61
CA ALA A 108 11.50 18.83 -12.84
C ALA A 108 12.13 18.90 -11.44
N LEU A 109 12.62 20.06 -11.00
CA LEU A 109 13.07 20.24 -9.62
C LEU A 109 11.90 20.57 -8.69
N VAL A 110 11.91 19.95 -7.50
CA VAL A 110 11.01 20.29 -6.39
C VAL A 110 11.76 21.23 -5.45
N MET A 111 11.18 22.39 -5.18
CA MET A 111 11.72 23.35 -4.21
C MET A 111 10.96 23.26 -2.89
N HIS A 112 11.69 22.96 -1.81
CA HIS A 112 11.14 23.00 -0.45
C HIS A 112 12.18 23.59 0.51
N ASN A 113 11.78 24.56 1.35
CA ASN A 113 12.66 25.23 2.32
C ASN A 113 13.99 25.74 1.73
N ASN A 114 13.92 26.42 0.58
CA ASN A 114 15.09 26.95 -0.16
C ASN A 114 16.10 25.88 -0.63
N LYS A 115 15.69 24.60 -0.66
CA LYS A 115 16.47 23.50 -1.21
C LYS A 115 15.74 22.93 -2.43
N PHE A 116 16.48 22.69 -3.50
CA PHE A 116 16.00 21.96 -4.66
C PHE A 116 16.36 20.48 -4.53
N SER A 117 15.41 19.62 -4.88
CA SER A 117 15.56 18.17 -4.97
C SER A 117 15.04 17.71 -6.34
N PRO A 118 15.63 16.66 -6.94
CA PRO A 118 15.08 16.07 -8.15
C PRO A 118 13.70 15.45 -7.86
N ASN A 119 12.76 15.60 -8.80
CA ASN A 119 11.49 14.89 -8.74
C ASN A 119 11.70 13.41 -9.11
N THR A 120 11.38 12.51 -8.19
CA THR A 120 11.54 11.04 -8.32
C THR A 120 10.34 10.35 -8.94
N GLY A 121 9.33 11.12 -9.35
CA GLY A 121 8.12 10.61 -9.96
C GLY A 121 7.50 11.66 -10.87
N ILE A 122 6.18 11.65 -10.97
CA ILE A 122 5.40 12.69 -11.64
C ILE A 122 4.33 13.23 -10.70
N ASP A 123 4.04 14.52 -10.82
CA ASP A 123 2.93 15.14 -10.11
C ASP A 123 1.76 15.30 -11.06
N LEU A 124 0.62 14.75 -10.68
CA LEU A 124 -0.60 14.77 -11.47
C LEU A 124 -1.65 15.62 -10.79
N SER A 125 -2.12 16.64 -11.51
CA SER A 125 -3.17 17.55 -11.07
C SER A 125 -4.35 17.47 -12.03
N ALA A 126 -5.56 17.68 -11.54
CA ALA A 126 -6.71 17.82 -12.42
C ALA A 126 -6.63 19.17 -13.18
N GLU A 127 -7.11 19.20 -14.43
CA GLU A 127 -7.09 20.40 -15.29
C GLU A 127 -7.85 21.59 -14.65
N ASN A 128 -8.88 21.29 -13.85
CA ASN A 128 -9.67 22.27 -13.09
C ASN A 128 -9.04 22.64 -11.73
N GLY A 129 -7.95 21.97 -11.31
CA GLY A 129 -7.29 22.15 -10.02
C GLY A 129 -8.06 21.59 -8.82
N GLU A 130 -9.12 20.81 -9.04
CA GLU A 130 -9.91 20.18 -7.97
C GLU A 130 -9.30 18.83 -7.53
N SER A 131 -9.67 18.38 -6.34
CA SER A 131 -9.34 17.03 -5.87
C SER A 131 -10.06 15.99 -6.73
N PHE A 132 -9.43 14.82 -6.90
CA PHE A 132 -9.93 13.72 -7.72
C PHE A 132 -9.54 12.37 -7.12
N ASP A 133 -10.26 11.33 -7.51
CA ASP A 133 -10.00 9.96 -7.07
C ASP A 133 -8.70 9.43 -7.69
N VAL A 134 -7.80 8.99 -6.83
CA VAL A 134 -6.54 8.34 -7.18
C VAL A 134 -6.78 6.83 -7.18
N VAL A 135 -6.34 6.18 -8.25
CA VAL A 135 -6.53 4.74 -8.46
C VAL A 135 -5.19 4.01 -8.51
N ALA A 136 -5.20 2.72 -8.15
CA ALA A 136 -4.03 1.87 -8.29
C ALA A 136 -3.66 1.70 -9.77
N SER A 137 -2.42 2.04 -10.14
CA SER A 137 -1.91 1.90 -11.51
C SER A 137 -1.73 0.44 -11.94
N LEU A 138 -1.58 -0.48 -11.00
CA LEU A 138 -1.46 -1.93 -11.22
C LEU A 138 -2.11 -2.67 -10.04
N SER A 139 -2.53 -3.92 -10.27
CA SER A 139 -2.96 -4.82 -9.19
C SER A 139 -1.78 -5.17 -8.28
N GLY A 140 -2.02 -5.28 -6.97
CA GLY A 140 -0.95 -5.56 -6.01
C GLY A 140 -1.43 -5.59 -4.56
N THR A 141 -0.48 -5.62 -3.64
CA THR A 141 -0.72 -5.60 -2.20
C THR A 141 -0.23 -4.29 -1.60
N VAL A 142 -1.06 -3.62 -0.82
CA VAL A 142 -0.70 -2.41 -0.10
C VAL A 142 0.29 -2.77 1.01
N VAL A 143 1.53 -2.32 0.89
CA VAL A 143 2.62 -2.62 1.84
C VAL A 143 2.82 -1.54 2.88
N ALA A 144 2.33 -0.33 2.64
CA ALA A 144 2.32 0.73 3.64
C ALA A 144 1.21 1.75 3.39
N VAL A 145 0.61 2.24 4.47
CA VAL A 145 -0.21 3.45 4.48
C VAL A 145 0.28 4.36 5.60
N ARG A 146 0.76 5.57 5.26
CA ARG A 146 1.38 6.49 6.22
C ARG A 146 0.76 7.88 6.11
N ASN A 147 0.61 8.54 7.24
CA ASN A 147 0.31 9.97 7.30
C ASN A 147 1.62 10.73 7.58
N ASP A 148 2.03 11.57 6.63
CA ASP A 148 3.22 12.40 6.77
C ASP A 148 2.83 13.88 6.64
N SER A 149 3.28 14.70 7.58
CA SER A 149 2.90 16.14 7.61
C SER A 149 3.48 16.95 6.44
N LEU A 150 4.56 16.45 5.82
CA LEU A 150 5.25 17.12 4.73
C LEU A 150 4.79 16.58 3.37
N LEU A 151 4.68 15.26 3.25
CA LEU A 151 4.36 14.55 2.00
C LEU A 151 2.86 14.30 1.81
N GLY A 152 2.02 14.53 2.82
CA GLY A 152 0.61 14.13 2.83
C GLY A 152 0.42 12.67 3.20
N ASN A 153 -0.75 12.11 2.91
CA ASN A 153 -0.92 10.66 3.03
C ASN A 153 -0.17 9.95 1.90
N ILE A 154 0.40 8.81 2.26
CA ILE A 154 1.24 7.98 1.40
C ILE A 154 0.65 6.58 1.37
N VAL A 155 0.48 6.03 0.17
CA VAL A 155 0.16 4.61 -0.06
C VAL A 155 1.30 4.02 -0.88
N GLU A 156 1.80 2.86 -0.46
CA GLU A 156 2.81 2.08 -1.18
C GLU A 156 2.22 0.73 -1.53
N ILE A 157 2.37 0.30 -2.79
CA ILE A 157 1.78 -0.93 -3.32
C ILE A 157 2.89 -1.76 -3.97
N ASP A 158 3.04 -2.99 -3.51
CA ASP A 158 3.92 -4.00 -4.11
C ASP A 158 3.14 -4.79 -5.17
N HIS A 159 3.70 -4.84 -6.38
CA HIS A 159 3.13 -5.55 -7.52
C HIS A 159 3.83 -6.89 -7.78
N GLY A 160 4.83 -7.23 -6.97
CA GLY A 160 5.68 -8.40 -7.16
C GLY A 160 6.87 -8.11 -8.07
N GLU A 161 7.80 -9.07 -8.09
CA GLU A 161 9.01 -9.03 -8.93
C GLU A 161 9.83 -7.74 -8.79
N GLY A 162 9.82 -7.13 -7.59
CA GLY A 162 10.56 -5.90 -7.29
C GLY A 162 9.94 -4.62 -7.87
N VAL A 163 8.70 -4.67 -8.36
CA VAL A 163 7.99 -3.50 -8.86
C VAL A 163 7.05 -2.95 -7.79
N GLU A 164 7.22 -1.68 -7.45
CA GLU A 164 6.42 -0.98 -6.45
C GLU A 164 5.89 0.33 -7.02
N THR A 165 4.69 0.74 -6.60
CA THR A 165 4.17 2.09 -6.88
C THR A 165 3.87 2.85 -5.60
N TYR A 166 4.18 4.15 -5.62
CA TYR A 166 4.08 5.04 -4.47
C TYR A 166 3.14 6.19 -4.84
N TYR A 167 2.18 6.47 -3.96
CA TYR A 167 1.17 7.51 -4.13
C TYR A 167 1.23 8.45 -2.94
N HIS A 168 1.78 9.64 -3.15
CA HIS A 168 2.00 10.67 -2.15
C HIS A 168 1.07 11.86 -2.40
N SER A 169 1.07 12.82 -1.47
CA SER A 169 0.21 14.02 -1.52
C SER A 169 -1.28 13.66 -1.53
N LEU A 170 -1.66 12.51 -0.96
CA LEU A 170 -3.06 12.13 -0.82
C LEU A 170 -3.71 12.90 0.33
N GLN A 171 -4.96 13.32 0.13
CA GLN A 171 -5.76 13.96 1.19
C GLN A 171 -6.36 12.90 2.11
N ASP A 172 -6.98 11.87 1.54
CA ASP A 172 -7.61 10.75 2.25
C ASP A 172 -7.17 9.43 1.61
N THR A 173 -7.21 8.34 2.38
CA THR A 173 -6.87 6.97 1.91
C THR A 173 -8.07 6.06 2.11
N GLU A 174 -8.40 5.28 1.09
CA GLU A 174 -9.53 4.32 1.09
C GLU A 174 -9.07 2.87 1.35
N VAL A 175 -7.77 2.68 1.56
CA VAL A 175 -7.11 1.37 1.78
C VAL A 175 -6.29 1.37 3.05
N GLN A 176 -5.95 0.16 3.53
CA GLN A 176 -5.07 -0.08 4.67
C GLN A 176 -3.93 -1.04 4.30
N GLU A 177 -2.88 -1.04 5.11
CA GLU A 177 -1.75 -1.97 4.96
C GLU A 177 -2.24 -3.44 5.01
N GLY A 178 -1.77 -4.24 4.05
CA GLY A 178 -2.17 -5.63 3.84
C GLY A 178 -3.33 -5.84 2.87
N ASP A 179 -4.02 -4.79 2.43
CA ASP A 179 -5.10 -4.93 1.45
C ASP A 179 -4.58 -5.36 0.08
N THR A 180 -5.32 -6.23 -0.59
CA THR A 180 -5.10 -6.53 -2.02
C THR A 180 -5.99 -5.62 -2.85
N VAL A 181 -5.39 -4.87 -3.76
CA VAL A 181 -6.09 -3.97 -4.68
C VAL A 181 -5.94 -4.46 -6.12
N LYS A 182 -6.95 -4.17 -6.93
CA LYS A 182 -6.89 -4.40 -8.38
C LYS A 182 -6.54 -3.10 -9.08
N GLN A 183 -5.95 -3.22 -10.26
CA GLN A 183 -5.74 -2.09 -11.14
C GLN A 183 -7.04 -1.30 -11.34
N GLY A 184 -6.98 0.01 -11.10
CA GLY A 184 -8.11 0.92 -11.23
C GLY A 184 -9.00 1.03 -9.99
N ASP A 185 -8.73 0.26 -8.92
CA ASP A 185 -9.41 0.46 -7.64
C ASP A 185 -9.00 1.81 -7.04
N VAL A 186 -9.98 2.51 -6.45
CA VAL A 186 -9.73 3.79 -5.77
C VAL A 186 -8.99 3.52 -4.47
N ILE A 187 -7.84 4.17 -4.29
CA ILE A 187 -6.99 4.03 -3.11
C ILE A 187 -6.98 5.28 -2.23
N GLY A 188 -7.49 6.39 -2.73
CA GLY A 188 -7.53 7.66 -2.03
C GLY A 188 -7.93 8.82 -2.92
N THR A 189 -7.73 10.03 -2.42
CA THR A 189 -8.04 11.27 -3.14
C THR A 189 -6.82 12.18 -3.20
N ALA A 190 -6.65 12.88 -4.32
CA ALA A 190 -5.56 13.83 -4.49
C ALA A 190 -5.69 15.00 -3.51
N GLY A 191 -4.59 15.38 -2.87
CA GLY A 191 -4.53 16.42 -1.85
C GLY A 191 -3.46 17.47 -2.14
N GLN A 192 -2.98 18.15 -1.11
CA GLN A 192 -1.86 19.08 -1.20
C GLN A 192 -0.75 18.60 -0.28
N SER A 193 0.50 18.73 -0.72
CA SER A 193 1.68 18.48 0.09
C SER A 193 2.43 19.79 0.36
N GLU A 194 3.00 19.89 1.56
CA GLU A 194 3.91 20.99 1.90
C GLU A 194 5.24 20.85 1.14
N TYR A 195 5.59 19.62 0.75
CA TYR A 195 6.82 19.33 0.00
C TYR A 195 6.81 19.94 -1.39
N ASN A 196 5.67 19.91 -2.09
CA ASN A 196 5.55 20.51 -3.41
C ASN A 196 4.27 21.33 -3.57
N GLN A 197 4.28 22.51 -2.95
CA GLN A 197 3.18 23.46 -3.04
C GLN A 197 2.96 24.00 -4.47
N GLU A 198 3.97 23.96 -5.34
CA GLU A 198 3.88 24.45 -6.73
C GLU A 198 2.90 23.63 -7.57
N SER A 199 2.79 22.32 -7.28
CA SER A 199 1.87 21.40 -7.96
C SER A 199 0.40 21.53 -7.50
N GLY A 200 0.12 22.36 -6.48
CA GLY A 200 -1.24 22.60 -6.00
C GLY A 200 -1.93 21.33 -5.47
N VAL A 201 -3.20 21.11 -5.84
CA VAL A 201 -3.88 19.83 -5.56
C VAL A 201 -3.38 18.78 -6.55
N HIS A 202 -2.66 17.77 -6.05
CA HIS A 202 -2.02 16.75 -6.86
C HIS A 202 -1.84 15.43 -6.11
N VAL A 203 -1.60 14.37 -6.88
CA VAL A 203 -0.94 13.14 -6.41
C VAL A 203 0.49 13.14 -6.95
N HIS A 204 1.46 12.85 -6.08
CA HIS A 204 2.82 12.56 -6.51
C HIS A 204 2.96 11.04 -6.67
N PHE A 205 3.24 10.60 -7.89
CA PHE A 205 3.26 9.19 -8.28
C PHE A 205 4.66 8.74 -8.67
N GLU A 206 5.18 7.72 -8.01
CA GLU A 206 6.44 7.07 -8.37
C GLU A 206 6.20 5.62 -8.80
N VAL A 207 7.02 5.17 -9.75
CA VAL A 207 7.21 3.75 -10.05
C VAL A 207 8.63 3.40 -9.66
N ARG A 208 8.80 2.30 -8.93
CA ARG A 208 10.11 1.81 -8.53
C ARG A 208 10.33 0.39 -9.01
N LYS A 209 11.56 0.13 -9.45
CA LYS A 209 12.05 -1.20 -9.83
C LYS A 209 13.27 -1.51 -8.97
N ASP A 210 13.19 -2.57 -8.18
CA ASP A 210 14.24 -2.99 -7.25
C ASP A 210 14.70 -1.87 -6.30
N GLY A 211 13.77 -0.98 -5.92
CA GLY A 211 13.99 0.16 -5.04
C GLY A 211 14.47 1.44 -5.74
N GLU A 212 14.79 1.40 -7.04
CA GLU A 212 15.18 2.57 -7.83
C GLU A 212 13.98 3.20 -8.52
N ALA A 213 13.86 4.53 -8.45
CA ALA A 213 12.79 5.25 -9.12
C ALA A 213 13.02 5.29 -10.63
N VAL A 214 12.03 4.85 -11.39
CA VAL A 214 12.01 4.91 -12.85
C VAL A 214 11.01 5.96 -13.29
N ASN A 215 11.26 6.59 -14.45
CA ASN A 215 10.35 7.60 -14.99
C ASN A 215 8.97 6.96 -15.28
N PRO A 216 7.90 7.38 -14.57
CA PRO A 216 6.58 6.82 -14.78
C PRO A 216 6.09 6.96 -16.23
N GLN A 217 6.46 8.03 -16.92
CA GLN A 217 6.03 8.27 -18.31
C GLN A 217 6.62 7.27 -19.30
N ASP A 218 7.76 6.67 -19.00
CA ASP A 218 8.40 5.68 -19.87
C ASP A 218 7.80 4.28 -19.70
N VAL A 219 7.05 4.07 -18.61
CA VAL A 219 6.41 2.78 -18.29
C VAL A 219 4.89 2.79 -18.48
N MET A 220 4.27 3.96 -18.55
CA MET A 220 2.85 4.08 -18.92
C MET A 220 2.59 3.36 -20.25
N ASP A 221 1.52 2.59 -20.33
CA ASP A 221 1.13 1.76 -21.49
C ASP A 221 2.08 0.59 -21.83
N LYS A 222 3.16 0.38 -21.07
CA LYS A 222 3.99 -0.84 -21.18
C LYS A 222 3.45 -1.95 -20.29
N GLU A 223 3.65 -3.19 -20.71
CA GLU A 223 3.36 -4.38 -19.88
C GLU A 223 4.40 -4.50 -18.77
N LEU A 224 3.97 -4.90 -17.56
CA LEU A 224 4.86 -5.15 -16.41
C LEU A 224 6.06 -6.03 -16.78
N ALA A 225 5.85 -7.02 -17.65
CA ALA A 225 6.88 -7.92 -18.15
C ALA A 225 8.08 -7.21 -18.82
N SER A 226 7.84 -6.07 -19.49
CA SER A 226 8.92 -5.33 -20.16
C SER A 226 9.89 -4.65 -19.20
N LEU A 227 9.43 -4.26 -18.00
CA LEU A 227 10.29 -3.68 -16.96
C LEU A 227 11.21 -4.72 -16.33
N LEU A 228 10.83 -6.00 -16.39
CA LEU A 228 11.64 -7.11 -15.92
C LEU A 228 12.81 -7.36 -16.87
N GLU A 229 12.54 -7.37 -18.19
CA GLU A 229 13.55 -7.66 -19.21
C GLU A 229 14.60 -6.54 -19.36
N GLU A 230 14.22 -5.27 -19.20
CA GLU A 230 15.16 -4.12 -19.26
C GLU A 230 16.18 -4.17 -18.09
N SER A 231 15.74 -4.56 -16.88
CA SER A 231 16.62 -4.66 -15.70
C SER A 231 17.71 -5.75 -15.81
N GLU A 232 17.49 -6.80 -16.61
CA GLU A 232 18.49 -7.86 -16.83
C GLU A 232 19.61 -7.43 -17.80
N GLN A 233 19.35 -6.45 -18.68
CA GLN A 233 20.34 -5.96 -19.64
C GLN A 233 21.28 -4.93 -18.99
N ASP A 234 20.76 -4.04 -18.15
CA ASP A 234 21.59 -3.03 -17.46
C ASP A 234 22.55 -3.67 -16.43
N GLN A 235 22.11 -4.74 -15.74
CA GLN A 235 23.01 -5.52 -14.86
C GLN A 235 24.11 -6.27 -15.62
N ALA A 236 23.92 -6.60 -16.89
CA ALA A 236 24.93 -7.24 -17.72
C ALA A 236 26.02 -6.26 -18.19
N GLU A 237 25.69 -4.97 -18.35
CA GLU A 237 26.67 -3.94 -18.72
C GLU A 237 27.52 -3.49 -17.52
N ASP A 238 26.94 -3.37 -16.31
CA ASP A 238 27.69 -2.93 -15.12
C ASP A 238 28.64 -4.03 -14.58
N ALA A 239 28.29 -5.31 -14.80
CA ALA A 239 29.18 -6.44 -14.54
C ALA A 239 30.42 -6.46 -15.46
N GLN A 240 30.37 -5.85 -16.65
CA GLN A 240 31.51 -5.74 -17.56
C GLN A 240 32.41 -4.52 -17.29
N ALA A 241 31.89 -3.49 -16.59
CA ALA A 241 32.68 -2.33 -16.18
C ALA A 241 33.61 -2.62 -14.97
N SER A 242 33.30 -3.63 -14.16
CA SER A 242 34.10 -4.01 -12.98
C SER A 242 35.29 -4.96 -13.25
N HIS A 243 35.47 -5.43 -14.49
CA HIS A 243 36.58 -6.35 -14.84
C HIS A 243 37.72 -5.71 -15.65
N ASN A 244 37.75 -4.38 -15.80
CA ASN A 244 38.75 -3.69 -16.62
C ASN A 244 39.38 -2.49 -15.88
N LYS A 245 39.89 -2.72 -14.65
CA LYS A 245 40.72 -1.73 -13.94
C LYS A 245 41.95 -2.31 -13.22
N ASP A 246 42.39 -3.51 -13.60
CA ASP A 246 43.61 -4.14 -13.08
C ASP A 246 44.58 -4.64 -14.18
N GLU A 247 44.60 -4.02 -15.37
CA GLU A 247 45.68 -4.26 -16.35
C GLU A 247 46.12 -2.98 -17.08
N LYS A 248 46.60 -1.98 -16.33
CA LYS A 248 47.47 -0.95 -16.93
C LYS A 248 48.41 -0.30 -15.93
N ASN A 249 49.34 -1.08 -15.37
CA ASN A 249 50.57 -0.51 -14.84
C ASN A 249 51.70 -1.55 -14.80
N LYS A 250 52.18 -1.94 -15.99
CA LYS A 250 53.43 -2.68 -16.18
C LYS A 250 53.95 -2.40 -17.59
N ASP A 251 54.49 -1.21 -17.78
CA ASP A 251 55.63 -1.00 -18.67
C ASP A 251 56.22 0.36 -18.35
N ASP A 252 57.33 0.34 -17.63
CA ASP A 252 58.44 1.29 -17.74
C ASP A 252 59.52 0.85 -16.75
N ARG A 253 60.34 -0.09 -17.20
CA ARG A 253 61.66 -0.35 -16.63
C ARG A 253 62.69 -0.28 -17.74
N ASP A 254 63.63 0.64 -17.52
CA ASP A 254 65.04 0.59 -17.89
C ASP A 254 65.52 1.58 -18.96
N ALA A 255 65.99 2.74 -18.47
CA ALA A 255 67.24 3.34 -18.94
C ALA A 255 67.81 4.23 -17.82
N GLY A 256 69.00 3.85 -17.35
CA GLY A 256 69.63 4.36 -16.14
C GLY A 256 70.18 5.79 -16.16
N ASN A 257 70.12 6.36 -14.95
CA ASN A 257 71.17 7.04 -14.19
C ASN A 257 71.84 8.31 -14.76
N LYS A 258 71.59 9.43 -14.07
CA LYS A 258 72.68 10.33 -13.61
C LYS A 258 72.26 11.10 -12.36
N GLU A 259 73.18 11.06 -11.40
CA GLU A 259 73.15 11.54 -10.03
C GLU A 259 72.93 13.06 -9.90
N GLY A 260 72.36 13.45 -8.76
CA GLY A 260 72.26 14.84 -8.30
C GLY A 260 71.55 14.93 -6.97
N ASP A 261 72.32 14.76 -5.88
CA ASP A 261 71.93 15.01 -4.49
C ASP A 261 71.19 16.35 -4.31
N THR A 262 70.11 16.35 -3.52
CA THR A 262 69.97 17.24 -2.35
C THR A 262 68.69 16.93 -1.55
N GLU A 263 68.90 16.72 -0.25
CA GLU A 263 67.89 16.54 0.80
C GLU A 263 66.92 17.73 0.94
N PRO A 264 65.71 17.49 1.50
CA PRO A 264 64.79 18.56 1.88
C PRO A 264 65.16 19.13 3.26
N PRO A 265 65.15 20.46 3.48
CA PRO A 265 65.26 20.98 4.83
C PRO A 265 63.89 21.04 5.51
N ALA A 266 63.85 20.43 6.68
CA ALA A 266 62.86 20.68 7.73
C ALA A 266 63.19 21.99 8.48
N THR A 267 62.13 22.63 9.00
CA THR A 267 62.06 23.51 10.19
C THR A 267 62.94 24.78 10.23
N THR A 268 62.31 25.95 10.43
CA THR A 268 62.27 26.68 11.72
C THR A 268 61.56 28.02 11.58
N ASP A 269 60.71 28.31 12.58
CA ASP A 269 60.13 29.62 12.90
C ASP A 269 61.15 30.77 12.99
N PRO A 270 60.66 32.02 13.00
CA PRO A 270 61.07 32.93 14.04
C PRO A 270 59.90 33.43 14.90
N VAL A 271 60.22 33.48 16.19
CA VAL A 271 59.45 33.80 17.38
C VAL A 271 59.58 35.30 17.71
N ILE A 272 58.42 35.92 18.05
CA ILE A 272 58.14 37.02 18.99
C ILE A 272 58.60 38.47 18.66
N ASP A 273 57.63 39.40 18.61
CA ASP A 273 57.51 40.47 19.63
C ASP A 273 56.08 41.06 19.71
N GLU A 274 55.75 41.50 20.93
CA GLU A 274 54.47 41.64 21.60
C GLU A 274 53.64 42.88 21.26
N GLY A 275 52.32 42.79 21.44
CA GLY A 275 51.41 43.93 21.40
C GLY A 275 50.00 43.58 21.90
N LYS A 276 49.84 43.56 23.24
CA LYS A 276 48.59 43.33 23.99
C LYS A 276 47.49 44.34 23.66
N GLY A 277 46.24 43.88 23.68
CA GLY A 277 45.04 44.71 23.67
C GLY A 277 43.78 43.85 23.82
N GLU A 278 43.53 43.36 25.03
CA GLU A 278 42.23 42.83 25.45
C GLU A 278 41.29 44.01 25.74
N GLU A 279 40.04 43.97 25.26
CA GLU A 279 38.94 44.69 25.91
C GLU A 279 37.61 43.93 25.73
N GLN A 280 37.07 43.53 26.87
CA GLN A 280 35.78 42.86 27.09
C GLN A 280 34.60 43.86 26.99
N PRO A 281 33.34 43.37 26.86
CA PRO A 281 32.17 44.22 26.69
C PRO A 281 31.67 44.77 28.04
N PRO A 282 30.99 45.93 28.09
CA PRO A 282 30.39 46.39 29.33
C PRO A 282 29.00 45.81 29.54
N ALA A 283 28.78 45.30 30.75
CA ALA A 283 27.48 45.06 31.35
C ALA A 283 27.06 46.29 32.19
N ASP A 284 25.75 46.55 32.17
CA ASP A 284 24.86 47.04 33.23
C ASP A 284 25.33 48.12 34.21
N ASP A 285 24.57 49.23 34.28
CA ASP A 285 24.54 50.10 35.47
C ASP A 285 23.12 50.66 35.66
N GLN A 286 22.42 50.13 36.66
CA GLN A 286 21.22 50.72 37.25
C GLN A 286 21.59 51.88 38.18
N LYS A 287 20.81 52.96 38.16
CA LYS A 287 20.51 53.72 39.39
C LYS A 287 19.30 54.64 39.29
N ASP A 288 18.24 54.21 39.95
CA ASP A 288 17.42 54.93 40.94
C ASP A 288 17.14 56.43 40.76
N ARG A 289 15.85 56.78 40.73
CA ARG A 289 15.23 57.64 41.76
C ARG A 289 13.70 57.57 41.75
N GLU A 290 13.19 57.50 42.98
CA GLU A 290 11.82 57.26 43.46
C GLU A 290 10.93 58.52 43.47
N ASP A 291 9.62 58.25 43.68
CA ASP A 291 8.56 59.07 44.31
C ASP A 291 8.10 60.37 43.60
N ASP A 292 6.84 60.82 43.62
CA ASP A 292 5.71 60.53 44.51
C ASP A 292 4.36 61.02 43.91
N GLN A 293 3.28 60.31 44.25
CA GLN A 293 1.93 60.78 44.61
C GLN A 293 1.09 61.82 43.80
N ASN A 294 -0.07 61.32 43.34
CA ASN A 294 -1.44 61.61 43.84
C ASN A 294 -2.30 62.76 43.25
N GLY A 295 -3.61 62.44 43.10
CA GLY A 295 -4.75 63.35 42.90
C GLY A 295 -5.62 62.96 41.68
N GLN A 296 -6.66 62.13 41.80
CA GLN A 296 -8.06 62.47 42.16
C GLN A 296 -8.62 63.65 41.35
N ASP A 297 -9.82 63.69 40.81
CA ASP A 297 -11.05 62.89 40.75
C ASP A 297 -11.82 63.48 39.53
N ASP A 298 -12.76 62.77 38.91
CA ASP A 298 -14.18 63.12 38.97
C ASP A 298 -15.02 62.29 37.98
N THR A 299 -16.19 61.99 38.50
CA THR A 299 -17.24 61.06 38.14
C THR A 299 -18.14 61.55 37.00
N THR A 300 -18.82 60.63 36.31
CA THR A 300 -20.30 60.56 36.28
C THR A 300 -20.81 59.34 35.51
N GLU A 301 -21.69 58.59 36.19
CA GLU A 301 -22.59 57.54 35.70
C GLU A 301 -23.56 58.05 34.63
N THR A 302 -24.15 57.15 33.82
CA THR A 302 -25.59 56.77 33.93
C THR A 302 -26.07 55.97 32.69
N GLU A 303 -26.35 54.70 32.96
CA GLU A 303 -27.37 53.76 32.44
C GLU A 303 -27.59 53.35 30.95
N PRO A 304 -28.08 52.09 30.74
CA PRO A 304 -28.43 51.51 29.45
C PRO A 304 -29.94 51.60 29.14
N GLN A 305 -30.34 51.37 27.88
CA GLN A 305 -31.72 50.99 27.56
C GLN A 305 -31.83 49.93 26.46
N ALA A 306 -32.61 48.91 26.83
CA ALA A 306 -33.50 48.02 26.07
C ALA A 306 -32.94 47.09 25.00
#